data_AF-A0A6J4Q0E1-F1
#
_entry.id   AF-A0A6J4Q0E1-F1
#
_cell.length_a   1.000
_cell.length_b   1.000
_cell.length_c   1.000
_cell.angle_alpha   90.00
_cell.angle_beta   90.00
_cell.angle_gamma   90.00
#
_symmetry.space_group_name_H-M   'P 1'
#
loop_
_entity.id
_entity.type
_entity.pdbx_description
1 polymer ?
#
loop_
_entity_poly.entity_id
_entity_poly.type
_entity_poly.pdbx_seq_one_letter_code
_entity_poly.pdbx_strand_id
1 'polypeptide(L)'
;MLPVGIVTASVFIALGIVVFQPSFIEEVFAERLSARTAGSSFGGAKQPTGETAQDCSGERSSDYQCVQKRYQDLVHGSGVQTAFTQLKGAYETDEFVKSNCHQITHVIGRAAVDLYGDVPESYSQGDNFCWSGYYHGAMEAVVAKIGPDKILDEANDICSSVSDDQKQSFYHYNCVHGLGHGFMGVLENELFESLETCDTLGDRWERESCYSGVFMENIMADINPGTKTKYLRAEEPLYPCNEVGSEYKTQCYMMQTSYALTTVDNDFGKVFELCKTAEDEYRSTCYQSVGRDASGNSSSDPVKTKESCMQGRDDEARSNCVIGAVKDFISYYGSDVQAKEFCESLDTDLRETCLETGEEYYKTFEV
;
A
#
# COMPACT_ATOMS: atom_id res chain seq x y z
N MET A 1 13.25 48.50 2.37
CA MET A 1 12.26 48.01 3.36
C MET A 1 10.86 48.24 2.82
N LEU A 2 10.23 47.17 2.34
CA LEU A 2 8.78 46.89 2.26
C LEU A 2 8.68 45.42 1.80
N PRO A 3 7.78 44.60 2.38
CA PRO A 3 8.01 43.17 2.53
C PRO A 3 7.56 42.36 1.32
N VAL A 4 8.36 41.34 1.02
CA VAL A 4 8.04 40.21 0.15
C VAL A 4 7.07 39.32 0.91
N GLY A 5 5.82 39.28 0.48
CA GLY A 5 4.82 38.39 1.04
C GLY A 5 3.51 38.61 0.29
N ILE A 6 3.19 37.72 -0.64
CA ILE A 6 1.86 37.43 -1.23
C ILE A 6 1.98 36.44 -2.42
N VAL A 7 3.18 36.03 -2.85
CA VAL A 7 3.32 35.07 -3.98
C VAL A 7 3.90 33.72 -3.52
N THR A 8 3.19 32.97 -2.67
CA THR A 8 3.51 31.53 -2.44
C THR A 8 2.31 30.65 -2.06
N ALA A 9 1.07 31.16 -2.05
CA ALA A 9 -0.11 30.37 -1.64
C ALA A 9 -0.91 29.76 -2.81
N SER A 10 -0.55 30.04 -4.07
CA SER A 10 -1.39 29.71 -5.24
C SER A 10 -0.84 28.62 -6.17
N VAL A 11 0.15 27.82 -5.72
CA VAL A 11 0.71 26.71 -6.52
C VAL A 11 0.37 25.34 -5.93
N PHE A 12 -0.02 25.24 -4.66
CA PHE A 12 -0.23 23.95 -3.98
C PHE A 12 -1.58 23.26 -4.24
N ILE A 13 -2.53 23.91 -4.92
CA ILE A 13 -3.84 23.31 -5.23
C ILE A 13 -3.78 22.44 -6.50
N ALA A 14 -2.71 22.52 -7.29
CA ALA A 14 -2.55 21.75 -8.53
C ALA A 14 -1.76 20.43 -8.37
N LEU A 15 -1.36 20.04 -7.15
CA LEU A 15 -0.35 19.00 -6.94
C LEU A 15 -0.77 17.81 -6.08
N GLY A 16 -1.99 17.73 -5.55
CA GLY A 16 -2.43 16.55 -4.78
C GLY A 16 -1.61 16.23 -3.51
N ILE A 17 -0.65 17.08 -3.12
CA ILE A 17 0.16 16.90 -1.92
C ILE A 17 -0.63 17.48 -0.74
N VAL A 18 -1.36 16.60 -0.05
CA VAL A 18 -1.98 16.88 1.23
C VAL A 18 -0.87 16.93 2.29
N VAL A 19 -0.80 18.04 3.03
CA VAL A 19 0.03 18.15 4.22
C VAL A 19 -0.63 17.30 5.31
N PHE A 20 -0.13 16.09 5.53
CA PHE A 20 -0.56 15.26 6.65
C PHE A 20 -0.04 15.86 7.98
N GLN A 21 -0.64 15.49 9.11
CA GLN A 21 -0.27 15.82 10.50
C GLN A 21 -0.69 14.60 11.33
N PRO A 22 -0.14 14.43 12.55
CA PRO A 22 0.80 13.37 12.93
C PRO A 22 0.34 11.92 12.62
N SER A 23 1.28 10.98 12.70
CA SER A 23 1.04 9.57 12.35
C SER A 23 0.02 8.86 13.26
N PHE A 24 -0.74 7.91 12.69
CA PHE A 24 -1.60 6.97 13.42
C PHE A 24 -0.86 6.21 14.53
N ILE A 25 0.44 5.94 14.31
CA ILE A 25 1.33 5.34 15.31
C ILE A 25 1.36 6.23 16.57
N GLU A 26 1.53 7.55 16.44
CA GLU A 26 1.51 8.43 17.60
C GLU A 26 0.15 8.48 18.31
N GLU A 27 -0.98 8.47 17.60
CA GLU A 27 -2.31 8.47 18.24
C GLU A 27 -2.63 7.13 18.93
N VAL A 28 -2.35 6.00 18.29
CA VAL A 28 -2.60 4.67 18.88
C VAL A 28 -1.60 4.34 19.97
N PHE A 29 -0.32 4.69 19.82
CA PHE A 29 0.64 4.54 20.91
C PHE A 29 0.36 5.53 22.04
N ALA A 30 -0.04 6.78 21.79
CA ALA A 30 -0.34 7.74 22.87
C ALA A 30 -1.62 7.38 23.65
N GLU A 31 -2.71 6.98 22.98
CA GLU A 31 -3.92 6.52 23.68
C GLU A 31 -3.66 5.20 24.45
N ARG A 32 -2.82 4.30 23.91
CA ARG A 32 -2.63 2.96 24.50
C ARG A 32 -1.41 2.80 25.40
N LEU A 33 -0.44 3.73 25.38
CA LEU A 33 0.53 3.95 26.45
C LEU A 33 -0.17 4.24 27.78
N SER A 34 -1.33 4.90 27.72
CA SER A 34 -2.21 5.13 28.86
C SER A 34 -2.97 3.87 29.30
N ALA A 35 -3.11 2.86 28.42
CA ALA A 35 -3.79 1.59 28.65
C ALA A 35 -2.85 0.41 28.97
N ARG A 36 -1.59 0.69 29.36
CA ARG A 36 -0.46 -0.25 29.60
C ARG A 36 -0.65 -1.33 30.69
N THR A 37 -1.86 -1.73 31.02
CA THR A 37 -2.13 -2.84 31.95
C THR A 37 -3.14 -3.82 31.37
N ALA A 38 -2.69 -4.70 30.48
CA ALA A 38 -3.06 -6.12 30.39
C ALA A 38 -2.54 -6.69 29.06
N GLY A 39 -1.96 -7.89 29.09
CA GLY A 39 -1.82 -8.70 27.89
C GLY A 39 -3.21 -8.89 27.28
N SER A 40 -3.46 -8.26 26.14
CA SER A 40 -4.78 -8.23 25.51
C SER A 40 -4.99 -9.51 24.72
N SER A 41 -5.70 -10.49 25.28
CA SER A 41 -6.31 -11.54 24.45
C SER A 41 -7.31 -10.89 23.49
N PHE A 42 -7.35 -11.32 22.24
CA PHE A 42 -8.44 -10.96 21.34
C PHE A 42 -9.78 -11.31 22.01
N GLY A 43 -10.61 -10.30 22.25
CA GLY A 43 -11.98 -10.52 22.72
C GLY A 43 -12.84 -10.99 21.55
N GLY A 44 -13.87 -11.79 21.82
CA GLY A 44 -14.77 -12.30 20.76
C GLY A 44 -15.54 -11.18 20.04
N ALA A 45 -16.09 -11.54 18.87
CA ALA A 45 -16.78 -10.62 17.98
C ALA A 45 -17.82 -9.74 18.69
N LYS A 46 -17.74 -8.42 18.48
CA LYS A 46 -18.67 -7.41 18.99
C LYS A 46 -19.65 -6.97 17.92
N GLN A 47 -20.86 -6.59 18.34
CA GLN A 47 -21.85 -6.02 17.43
C GLN A 47 -21.61 -4.51 17.22
N PRO A 48 -21.93 -3.98 16.03
CA PRO A 48 -21.90 -2.54 15.78
C PRO A 48 -22.83 -1.78 16.74
N THR A 49 -22.43 -0.57 17.12
CA THR A 49 -23.10 0.24 18.16
C THR A 49 -24.33 0.97 17.67
N GLY A 50 -24.51 1.12 16.35
CA GLY A 50 -25.57 1.92 15.74
C GLY A 50 -25.32 3.44 15.79
N GLU A 51 -24.11 3.88 16.15
CA GLU A 51 -23.73 5.29 16.12
C GLU A 51 -23.65 5.84 14.68
N THR A 52 -23.95 7.13 14.53
CA THR A 52 -23.95 7.81 13.22
C THR A 52 -22.54 8.24 12.84
N ALA A 53 -22.15 7.98 11.59
CA ALA A 53 -20.84 8.36 11.09
C ALA A 53 -20.63 9.87 10.99
N GLN A 54 -19.39 10.31 11.23
CA GLN A 54 -18.95 11.68 11.03
C GLN A 54 -19.37 12.24 9.65
N ASP A 55 -19.95 13.44 9.68
CA ASP A 55 -20.24 14.22 8.46
C ASP A 55 -18.96 14.94 8.00
N CYS A 56 -18.57 14.67 6.76
CA CYS A 56 -17.42 15.23 6.06
C CYS A 56 -17.82 15.92 4.76
N SER A 57 -19.02 16.48 4.70
CA SER A 57 -19.48 17.26 3.54
C SER A 57 -18.89 18.69 3.51
N GLY A 58 -19.04 19.37 2.37
CA GLY A 58 -18.61 20.76 2.19
C GLY A 58 -17.10 20.93 2.26
N GLU A 59 -16.62 21.90 3.04
CA GLU A 59 -15.19 22.19 3.17
C GLU A 59 -14.36 21.03 3.75
N ARG A 60 -15.02 20.05 4.39
CA ARG A 60 -14.37 18.88 5.00
C ARG A 60 -14.31 17.65 4.10
N SER A 61 -14.78 17.72 2.85
CA SER A 61 -14.79 16.56 1.95
C SER A 61 -13.40 16.11 1.51
N SER A 62 -12.42 17.01 1.59
CA SER A 62 -11.00 16.73 1.31
C SER A 62 -10.13 16.73 2.58
N ASP A 63 -10.75 16.72 3.76
CA ASP A 63 -10.06 16.57 5.04
C ASP A 63 -9.88 15.08 5.36
N TYR A 64 -8.66 14.58 5.18
CA TYR A 64 -8.35 13.16 5.41
C TYR A 64 -8.71 12.70 6.82
N GLN A 65 -8.51 13.54 7.85
CA GLN A 65 -8.82 13.16 9.23
C GLN A 65 -10.33 13.01 9.44
N CYS A 66 -11.12 13.88 8.82
CA CYS A 66 -12.56 13.72 8.81
C CYS A 66 -12.95 12.41 8.13
N VAL A 67 -12.42 12.15 6.93
CA VAL A 67 -12.74 10.96 6.14
C VAL A 67 -12.33 9.68 6.89
N GLN A 68 -11.16 9.65 7.52
CA GLN A 68 -10.72 8.57 8.41
C GLN A 68 -11.74 8.34 9.52
N LYS A 69 -12.09 9.38 10.28
CA LYS A 69 -13.06 9.26 11.38
C LYS A 69 -14.42 8.76 10.90
N ARG A 70 -14.87 9.24 9.73
CA ARG A 70 -16.11 8.78 9.10
C ARG A 70 -16.09 7.27 8.82
N TYR A 71 -15.05 6.75 8.18
CA TYR A 71 -14.98 5.32 7.87
C TYR A 71 -14.79 4.45 9.10
N GLN A 72 -14.06 4.92 10.11
CA GLN A 72 -14.00 4.27 11.42
C GLN A 72 -15.40 4.18 12.06
N ASP A 73 -16.15 5.28 12.07
CA ASP A 73 -17.51 5.30 12.63
C ASP A 73 -18.49 4.46 11.83
N LEU A 74 -18.34 4.37 10.50
CA LEU A 74 -19.15 3.47 9.67
C LEU A 74 -18.93 2.01 10.05
N VAL A 75 -17.68 1.60 10.29
CA VAL A 75 -17.38 0.23 10.72
C VAL A 75 -17.97 -0.02 12.11
N HIS A 76 -17.68 0.84 13.09
CA HIS A 76 -18.15 0.67 14.47
C HIS A 76 -19.66 0.78 14.61
N GLY A 77 -20.31 1.63 13.80
CA GLY A 77 -21.75 1.85 13.84
C GLY A 77 -22.56 0.87 12.99
N SER A 78 -22.08 0.52 11.80
CA SER A 78 -22.85 -0.19 10.76
C SER A 78 -22.12 -1.38 10.10
N GLY A 79 -20.90 -1.71 10.51
CA GLY A 79 -20.12 -2.84 10.01
C GLY A 79 -19.33 -2.58 8.72
N VAL A 80 -18.42 -3.52 8.40
CA VAL A 80 -17.45 -3.42 7.30
C VAL A 80 -18.11 -3.34 5.93
N GLN A 81 -19.14 -4.15 5.67
CA GLN A 81 -19.82 -4.17 4.38
C GLN A 81 -20.52 -2.84 4.06
N THR A 82 -21.07 -2.17 5.08
CA THR A 82 -21.65 -0.83 4.94
C THR A 82 -20.57 0.20 4.58
N ALA A 83 -19.42 0.14 5.25
CA ALA A 83 -18.29 1.03 4.97
C ALA A 83 -17.81 0.87 3.51
N PHE A 84 -17.63 -0.36 3.03
CA PHE A 84 -17.23 -0.62 1.64
C PHE A 84 -18.28 -0.19 0.61
N THR A 85 -19.57 -0.40 0.90
CA THR A 85 -20.64 0.07 0.02
C THR A 85 -20.57 1.58 -0.18
N GLN A 86 -20.35 2.33 0.91
CA GLN A 86 -20.20 3.79 0.83
C GLN A 86 -18.90 4.20 0.16
N LEU A 87 -17.79 3.49 0.41
CA LEU A 87 -16.50 3.74 -0.24
C LEU A 87 -16.61 3.60 -1.76
N LYS A 88 -17.14 2.48 -2.24
CA LYS A 88 -17.35 2.22 -3.67
C LYS A 88 -18.29 3.23 -4.31
N GLY A 89 -19.32 3.67 -3.59
CA GLY A 89 -20.20 4.75 -4.07
C GLY A 89 -19.51 6.10 -4.20
N ALA A 90 -18.69 6.48 -3.20
CA ALA A 90 -17.95 7.74 -3.21
C ALA A 90 -16.82 7.73 -4.25
N TYR A 91 -16.15 6.59 -4.44
CA TYR A 91 -15.07 6.38 -5.40
C TYR A 91 -15.42 6.84 -6.83
N GLU A 92 -16.66 6.65 -7.26
CA GLU A 92 -17.15 7.02 -8.60
C GLU A 92 -17.29 8.53 -8.82
N THR A 93 -17.31 9.33 -7.75
CA THR A 93 -17.71 10.76 -7.81
C THR A 93 -16.80 11.72 -7.05
N ASP A 94 -15.95 11.22 -6.17
CA ASP A 94 -15.09 12.00 -5.30
C ASP A 94 -13.61 11.69 -5.57
N GLU A 95 -12.92 12.64 -6.21
CA GLU A 95 -11.50 12.53 -6.56
C GLU A 95 -10.59 12.39 -5.33
N PHE A 96 -10.99 12.97 -4.17
CA PHE A 96 -10.22 12.82 -2.94
C PHE A 96 -10.33 11.39 -2.41
N VAL A 97 -11.54 10.82 -2.40
CA VAL A 97 -11.74 9.41 -2.01
C VAL A 97 -11.03 8.49 -2.97
N LYS A 98 -11.11 8.74 -4.28
CA LYS A 98 -10.44 7.94 -5.31
C LYS A 98 -8.92 7.91 -5.12
N SER A 99 -8.30 9.08 -4.96
CA SER A 99 -6.85 9.20 -4.73
C SER A 99 -6.37 8.64 -3.39
N ASN A 100 -7.24 8.60 -2.37
CA ASN A 100 -6.91 8.08 -1.03
C ASN A 100 -7.52 6.69 -0.76
N CYS A 101 -8.04 6.01 -1.78
CA CYS A 101 -8.90 4.85 -1.57
C CYS A 101 -8.19 3.73 -0.78
N HIS A 102 -6.93 3.42 -1.14
CA HIS A 102 -6.12 2.43 -0.44
C HIS A 102 -5.95 2.79 1.05
N GLN A 103 -5.54 4.02 1.34
CA GLN A 103 -5.36 4.50 2.72
C GLN A 103 -6.67 4.49 3.52
N ILE A 104 -7.81 4.79 2.88
CA ILE A 104 -9.13 4.67 3.51
C ILE A 104 -9.45 3.21 3.83
N THR A 105 -9.12 2.25 2.95
CA THR A 105 -9.35 0.83 3.26
C THR A 105 -8.50 0.34 4.44
N HIS A 106 -7.29 0.86 4.67
CA HIS A 106 -6.54 0.56 5.90
C HIS A 106 -7.32 0.99 7.15
N VAL A 107 -7.97 2.17 7.13
CA VAL A 107 -8.82 2.64 8.24
C VAL A 107 -9.96 1.66 8.52
N ILE A 108 -10.63 1.18 7.46
CA ILE A 108 -11.71 0.20 7.59
C ILE A 108 -11.18 -1.10 8.21
N GLY A 109 -10.02 -1.59 7.76
CA GLY A 109 -9.36 -2.79 8.28
C GLY A 109 -8.99 -2.69 9.76
N ARG A 110 -8.34 -1.58 10.14
CA ARG A 110 -7.97 -1.31 11.54
C ARG A 110 -9.19 -1.28 12.46
N ALA A 111 -10.25 -0.57 12.03
CA ALA A 111 -11.49 -0.48 12.79
C ALA A 111 -12.20 -1.85 12.92
N ALA A 112 -12.06 -2.73 11.92
CA ALA A 112 -12.65 -4.06 11.95
C ALA A 112 -12.02 -4.94 13.03
N VAL A 113 -10.73 -4.84 13.27
CA VAL A 113 -10.02 -5.58 14.33
C VAL A 113 -10.53 -5.24 15.74
N ASP A 114 -11.10 -4.05 15.95
CA ASP A 114 -11.77 -3.71 17.22
C ASP A 114 -13.09 -4.47 17.42
N LEU A 115 -13.73 -4.89 16.31
CA LEU A 115 -14.97 -5.64 16.30
C LEU A 115 -14.74 -7.15 16.27
N TYR A 116 -13.86 -7.65 15.42
CA TYR A 116 -13.75 -9.08 15.12
C TYR A 116 -12.58 -9.78 15.81
N GLY A 117 -11.54 -9.04 16.20
CA GLY A 117 -10.43 -9.58 16.97
C GLY A 117 -9.20 -9.89 16.11
N ASP A 118 -8.92 -11.16 15.92
CA ASP A 118 -7.72 -11.69 15.26
C ASP A 118 -7.83 -11.67 13.72
N VAL A 119 -6.78 -12.20 13.07
CA VAL A 119 -6.63 -12.18 11.61
C VAL A 119 -7.74 -12.93 10.89
N PRO A 120 -8.07 -14.20 11.23
CA PRO A 120 -9.05 -14.96 10.43
C PRO A 120 -10.44 -14.33 10.47
N GLU A 121 -10.90 -13.97 11.67
CA GLU A 121 -12.21 -13.37 11.90
C GLU A 121 -12.31 -12.01 11.20
N SER A 122 -11.28 -11.17 11.29
CA SER A 122 -11.26 -9.87 10.61
C SER A 122 -11.20 -10.04 9.08
N TYR A 123 -10.32 -10.91 8.57
CA TYR A 123 -10.14 -11.12 7.13
C TYR A 123 -11.41 -11.65 6.47
N SER A 124 -12.20 -12.47 7.18
CA SER A 124 -13.49 -12.97 6.69
C SER A 124 -14.52 -11.89 6.34
N GLN A 125 -14.31 -10.65 6.79
CA GLN A 125 -15.21 -9.51 6.58
C GLN A 125 -14.73 -8.58 5.45
N GLY A 126 -13.55 -8.82 4.91
CA GLY A 126 -12.84 -7.90 4.03
C GLY A 126 -13.32 -7.86 2.58
N ASP A 127 -12.73 -6.94 1.82
CA ASP A 127 -12.95 -6.73 0.39
C ASP A 127 -11.61 -6.31 -0.23
N ASN A 128 -11.28 -6.82 -1.42
CA ASN A 128 -10.00 -6.58 -2.09
C ASN A 128 -9.91 -5.20 -2.76
N PHE A 129 -11.02 -4.46 -2.83
CA PHE A 129 -11.09 -3.16 -3.50
C PHE A 129 -10.03 -2.18 -3.01
N CYS A 130 -9.40 -1.46 -3.93
CA CYS A 130 -8.30 -0.53 -3.67
C CYS A 130 -7.06 -1.21 -3.09
N TRP A 131 -6.58 -2.22 -3.80
CA TRP A 131 -5.32 -2.91 -3.52
C TRP A 131 -5.30 -3.59 -2.14
N SER A 132 -6.45 -4.15 -1.73
CA SER A 132 -6.57 -4.97 -0.52
C SER A 132 -6.11 -4.28 0.78
N GLY A 133 -6.12 -2.95 0.80
CA GLY A 133 -5.64 -2.20 1.95
C GLY A 133 -6.42 -2.46 3.24
N TYR A 134 -7.63 -3.03 3.16
CA TYR A 134 -8.35 -3.55 4.32
C TYR A 134 -7.55 -4.62 5.08
N TYR A 135 -6.97 -5.58 4.37
CA TYR A 135 -6.24 -6.69 4.99
C TYR A 135 -4.94 -6.20 5.61
N HIS A 136 -4.28 -5.22 4.98
CA HIS A 136 -3.11 -4.54 5.52
C HIS A 136 -3.46 -3.80 6.81
N GLY A 137 -4.50 -2.97 6.81
CA GLY A 137 -4.95 -2.25 8.00
C GLY A 137 -5.39 -3.17 9.14
N ALA A 138 -6.06 -4.28 8.83
CA ALA A 138 -6.36 -5.29 9.84
C ALA A 138 -5.07 -5.88 10.43
N MET A 139 -4.08 -6.21 9.60
CA MET A 139 -2.80 -6.71 10.08
C MET A 139 -2.04 -5.69 10.94
N GLU A 140 -2.00 -4.42 10.53
CA GLU A 140 -1.41 -3.33 11.34
C GLU A 140 -2.01 -3.29 12.75
N ALA A 141 -3.33 -3.38 12.86
CA ALA A 141 -4.02 -3.34 14.15
C ALA A 141 -3.78 -4.61 14.99
N VAL A 142 -3.64 -5.78 14.36
CA VAL A 142 -3.26 -7.04 15.03
C VAL A 142 -1.83 -6.94 15.57
N VAL A 143 -0.88 -6.54 14.73
CA VAL A 143 0.54 -6.39 15.11
C VAL A 143 0.69 -5.36 16.24
N ALA A 144 -0.01 -4.24 16.15
CA ALA A 144 -0.02 -3.22 17.21
C ALA A 144 -0.63 -3.73 18.53
N LYS A 145 -1.59 -4.67 18.50
CA LYS A 145 -2.16 -5.30 19.70
C LYS A 145 -1.21 -6.32 20.34
N ILE A 146 -0.47 -7.07 19.52
CA ILE A 146 0.56 -8.01 19.99
C ILE A 146 1.71 -7.23 20.66
N GLY A 147 2.14 -6.14 20.03
CA GLY A 147 3.16 -5.24 20.52
C GLY A 147 4.59 -5.75 20.33
N PRO A 148 5.59 -4.87 20.48
CA PRO A 148 6.99 -5.15 20.14
C PRO A 148 7.61 -6.29 20.97
N ASP A 149 7.19 -6.47 22.23
CA ASP A 149 7.77 -7.47 23.13
C ASP A 149 7.47 -8.92 22.71
N LYS A 150 6.43 -9.14 21.91
CA LYS A 150 5.94 -10.48 21.54
C LYS A 150 5.92 -10.72 20.04
N ILE A 151 5.88 -9.67 19.24
CA ILE A 151 5.68 -9.79 17.80
C ILE A 151 6.78 -10.62 17.12
N LEU A 152 8.02 -10.51 17.61
CA LEU A 152 9.16 -11.26 17.09
C LEU A 152 9.04 -12.76 17.37
N ASP A 153 8.47 -13.13 18.53
CA ASP A 153 8.28 -14.52 18.93
C ASP A 153 7.08 -15.17 18.22
N GLU A 154 6.06 -14.38 17.88
CA GLU A 154 4.80 -14.84 17.30
C GLU A 154 4.76 -14.71 15.76
N ALA A 155 5.78 -14.11 15.13
CA ALA A 155 5.80 -13.76 13.70
C ALA A 155 5.42 -14.90 12.75
N ASN A 156 5.93 -16.12 12.98
CA ASN A 156 5.64 -17.29 12.16
C ASN A 156 4.20 -17.82 12.34
N ASP A 157 3.57 -17.54 13.48
CA ASP A 157 2.25 -18.08 13.79
C ASP A 157 1.12 -17.17 13.30
N ILE A 158 1.37 -15.86 13.12
CA ILE A 158 0.35 -14.85 12.78
C ILE A 158 -0.37 -15.15 11.47
N CYS A 159 0.36 -15.56 10.44
CA CYS A 159 -0.20 -15.89 9.13
C CYS A 159 -0.42 -17.40 8.93
N SER A 160 -0.08 -18.24 9.91
CA SER A 160 -0.11 -19.70 9.79
C SER A 160 -1.49 -20.24 9.40
N SER A 161 -2.56 -19.75 10.05
CA SER A 161 -3.94 -20.14 9.75
C SER A 161 -4.39 -19.75 8.33
N VAL A 162 -3.87 -18.63 7.80
CA VAL A 162 -4.11 -18.24 6.41
C VAL A 162 -3.31 -19.16 5.48
N SER A 163 -2.06 -19.46 5.82
CA SER A 163 -1.19 -20.34 5.04
C SER A 163 -1.71 -21.79 4.95
N ASP A 164 -2.37 -22.30 5.99
CA ASP A 164 -2.88 -23.67 6.06
C ASP A 164 -4.01 -23.92 5.04
N ASP A 165 -4.88 -22.93 4.84
CA ASP A 165 -6.02 -23.02 3.93
C ASP A 165 -5.72 -22.45 2.53
N GLN A 166 -4.84 -21.44 2.46
CA GLN A 166 -4.72 -20.52 1.33
C GLN A 166 -3.25 -20.26 0.95
N LYS A 167 -2.38 -21.29 1.07
CA LYS A 167 -0.94 -21.16 0.82
C LYS A 167 -0.62 -20.48 -0.52
N GLN A 168 0.17 -19.41 -0.44
CA GLN A 168 0.63 -18.61 -1.59
C GLN A 168 -0.49 -17.96 -2.42
N SER A 169 -1.72 -17.94 -1.93
CA SER A 169 -2.80 -17.15 -2.53
C SER A 169 -2.58 -15.66 -2.28
N PHE A 170 -3.35 -14.85 -2.97
CA PHE A 170 -3.35 -13.41 -2.72
C PHE A 170 -3.72 -13.04 -1.28
N TYR A 171 -4.57 -13.83 -0.60
CA TYR A 171 -4.86 -13.61 0.83
C TYR A 171 -3.66 -13.87 1.73
N HIS A 172 -2.92 -14.95 1.46
CA HIS A 172 -1.68 -15.22 2.18
C HIS A 172 -0.65 -14.12 1.95
N TYR A 173 -0.58 -13.59 0.71
CA TYR A 173 0.31 -12.50 0.37
C TYR A 173 -0.04 -11.24 1.17
N ASN A 174 -1.32 -10.85 1.20
CA ASN A 174 -1.79 -9.68 1.95
C ASN A 174 -1.51 -9.81 3.45
N CYS A 175 -1.62 -11.02 4.02
CA CYS A 175 -1.27 -11.28 5.42
C CYS A 175 0.21 -10.96 5.68
N VAL A 176 1.10 -11.55 4.88
CA VAL A 176 2.54 -11.46 5.13
C VAL A 176 3.10 -10.10 4.69
N HIS A 177 2.54 -9.50 3.64
CA HIS A 177 2.81 -8.10 3.27
C HIS A 177 2.40 -7.14 4.39
N GLY A 178 1.19 -7.29 4.92
CA GLY A 178 0.70 -6.53 6.08
C GLY A 178 1.58 -6.71 7.33
N LEU A 179 2.18 -7.89 7.52
CA LEU A 179 3.11 -8.14 8.60
C LEU A 179 4.36 -7.25 8.48
N GLY A 180 4.86 -7.03 7.26
CA GLY A 180 5.94 -6.09 6.98
C GLY A 180 5.62 -4.64 7.35
N HIS A 181 4.41 -4.16 7.05
CA HIS A 181 3.93 -2.85 7.54
C HIS A 181 3.91 -2.81 9.07
N GLY A 182 3.39 -3.87 9.69
CA GLY A 182 3.35 -4.00 11.14
C GLY A 182 4.74 -3.91 11.79
N PHE A 183 5.75 -4.59 11.22
CA PHE A 183 7.14 -4.53 11.69
C PHE A 183 7.71 -3.13 11.61
N MET A 184 7.54 -2.45 10.46
CA MET A 184 7.96 -1.07 10.31
C MET A 184 7.28 -0.15 11.35
N GLY A 185 5.99 -0.38 11.64
CA GLY A 185 5.27 0.40 12.63
C GLY A 185 5.74 0.19 14.08
N VAL A 186 6.02 -1.06 14.49
CA VAL A 186 6.46 -1.37 15.87
C VAL A 186 7.95 -1.11 16.10
N LEU A 187 8.75 -1.08 15.02
CA LEU A 187 10.18 -0.78 15.03
C LEU A 187 10.47 0.68 14.60
N GLU A 188 9.48 1.57 14.69
CA GLU A 188 9.65 3.02 14.47
C GLU A 188 10.33 3.38 13.13
N ASN A 189 9.93 2.69 12.05
CA ASN A 189 10.48 2.82 10.70
C ASN A 189 11.98 2.49 10.56
N GLU A 190 12.53 1.68 11.47
CA GLU A 190 13.85 1.09 11.34
C GLU A 190 13.84 -0.01 10.25
N LEU A 191 14.13 0.41 9.00
CA LEU A 191 14.09 -0.42 7.81
C LEU A 191 14.88 -1.74 7.95
N PHE A 192 16.14 -1.66 8.37
CA PHE A 192 17.01 -2.84 8.42
C PHE A 192 16.58 -3.81 9.52
N GLU A 193 16.16 -3.31 10.69
CA GLU A 193 15.64 -4.16 11.76
C GLU A 193 14.33 -4.84 11.35
N SER A 194 13.50 -4.16 10.55
CA SER A 194 12.26 -4.73 10.00
C SER A 194 12.53 -5.83 8.96
N LEU A 195 13.55 -5.65 8.11
CA LEU A 195 13.98 -6.69 7.16
C LEU A 195 14.56 -7.92 7.90
N GLU A 196 15.42 -7.71 8.89
CA GLU A 196 15.94 -8.79 9.73
C GLU A 196 14.82 -9.51 10.51
N THR A 197 13.76 -8.80 10.86
CA THR A 197 12.58 -9.43 11.47
C THR A 197 11.84 -10.31 10.46
N CYS A 198 11.64 -9.83 9.22
CA CYS A 198 11.10 -10.66 8.15
C CYS A 198 11.95 -11.92 7.92
N ASP A 199 13.28 -11.87 8.09
CA ASP A 199 14.16 -13.04 7.93
C ASP A 199 13.87 -14.20 8.90
N THR A 200 13.18 -13.92 10.00
CA THR A 200 12.77 -14.95 10.97
C THR A 200 11.65 -15.85 10.45
N LEU A 201 10.98 -15.47 9.36
CA LEU A 201 9.95 -16.29 8.73
C LEU A 201 10.57 -17.51 8.04
N GLY A 202 10.02 -18.69 8.30
CA GLY A 202 10.56 -19.96 7.83
C GLY A 202 10.46 -20.13 6.30
N ASP A 203 9.35 -19.73 5.69
CA ASP A 203 9.11 -19.90 4.25
C ASP A 203 9.74 -18.74 3.44
N ARG A 204 10.41 -19.07 2.34
CA ARG A 204 11.07 -18.07 1.49
C ARG A 204 10.08 -17.09 0.85
N TRP A 205 8.93 -17.60 0.42
CA TRP A 205 7.92 -16.77 -0.23
C TRP A 205 7.28 -15.79 0.77
N GLU A 206 7.13 -16.21 2.03
CA GLU A 206 6.68 -15.32 3.11
C GLU A 206 7.70 -14.22 3.36
N ARG A 207 9.00 -14.54 3.47
CA ARG A 207 10.05 -13.53 3.59
C ARG A 207 9.99 -12.47 2.49
N GLU A 208 9.94 -12.91 1.24
CA GLU A 208 9.84 -12.00 0.08
C GLU A 208 8.57 -11.14 0.12
N SER A 209 7.42 -11.72 0.52
CA SER A 209 6.17 -10.98 0.69
C SER A 209 6.25 -9.96 1.83
N CYS A 210 6.91 -10.30 2.94
CA CYS A 210 7.12 -9.42 4.08
C CYS A 210 7.99 -8.22 3.71
N TYR A 211 9.10 -8.45 3.00
CA TYR A 211 9.98 -7.36 2.52
C TYR A 211 9.22 -6.35 1.66
N SER A 212 8.26 -6.80 0.85
CA SER A 212 7.48 -5.90 -0.01
C SER A 212 6.64 -4.90 0.80
N GLY A 213 6.08 -5.30 1.94
CA GLY A 213 5.39 -4.41 2.87
C GLY A 213 6.34 -3.48 3.61
N VAL A 214 7.50 -3.99 4.03
CA VAL A 214 8.56 -3.18 4.67
C VAL A 214 9.03 -2.04 3.75
N PHE A 215 9.32 -2.33 2.47
CA PHE A 215 9.75 -1.32 1.51
C PHE A 215 8.62 -0.35 1.13
N MET A 216 7.37 -0.81 1.08
CA MET A 216 6.23 0.08 0.87
C MET A 216 6.12 1.08 2.01
N GLU A 217 6.14 0.61 3.26
CA GLU A 217 6.04 1.47 4.43
C GLU A 217 7.23 2.43 4.51
N ASN A 218 8.44 2.01 4.11
CA ASN A 218 9.60 2.90 4.05
C ASN A 218 9.34 4.12 3.14
N ILE A 219 8.71 3.93 1.98
CA ILE A 219 8.35 5.04 1.09
C ILE A 219 7.23 5.90 1.70
N MET A 220 6.20 5.25 2.25
CA MET A 220 5.06 5.95 2.86
C MET A 220 5.46 6.76 4.10
N ALA A 221 6.49 6.34 4.82
CA ALA A 221 7.04 7.07 5.95
C ALA A 221 7.58 8.46 5.58
N ASP A 222 8.14 8.66 4.39
CA ASP A 222 8.70 9.98 4.00
C ASP A 222 7.62 11.06 3.82
N ILE A 223 6.43 10.66 3.36
CA ILE A 223 5.27 11.55 3.22
C ILE A 223 4.49 11.74 4.53
N ASN A 224 4.85 11.01 5.59
CA ASN A 224 4.24 11.12 6.92
C ASN A 224 5.06 12.07 7.82
N PRO A 225 4.55 13.26 8.18
CA PRO A 225 5.33 14.29 8.88
C PRO A 225 5.69 13.97 10.34
N GLY A 226 5.10 12.93 10.93
CA GLY A 226 5.44 12.47 12.29
C GLY A 226 6.53 11.38 12.34
N THR A 227 6.78 10.68 11.24
CA THR A 227 7.54 9.41 11.26
C THR A 227 8.41 9.25 10.02
N LYS A 228 9.14 10.31 9.63
CA LYS A 228 9.99 10.27 8.44
C LYS A 228 11.04 9.17 8.51
N THR A 229 11.14 8.39 7.45
CA THR A 229 12.26 7.45 7.29
C THR A 229 13.58 8.21 7.08
N LYS A 230 14.67 7.63 7.58
CA LYS A 230 16.06 8.05 7.28
C LYS A 230 16.67 7.26 6.12
N TYR A 231 15.89 6.37 5.50
CA TYR A 231 16.33 5.41 4.50
C TYR A 231 15.92 5.79 3.06
N LEU A 232 15.64 7.06 2.81
CA LEU A 232 15.40 7.62 1.48
C LEU A 232 16.27 8.88 1.28
N ARG A 233 16.82 9.05 0.07
CA ARG A 233 17.76 10.14 -0.27
C ARG A 233 17.40 10.74 -1.63
N ALA A 234 17.10 12.04 -1.68
CA ALA A 234 16.66 12.68 -2.93
C ALA A 234 17.77 12.70 -3.99
N GLU A 235 19.02 12.81 -3.56
CA GLU A 235 20.20 12.80 -4.42
C GLU A 235 20.58 11.40 -4.92
N GLU A 236 20.04 10.35 -4.28
CA GLU A 236 20.22 8.94 -4.65
C GLU A 236 18.84 8.25 -4.74
N PRO A 237 18.01 8.52 -5.77
CA PRO A 237 16.61 8.11 -5.79
C PRO A 237 16.36 6.59 -5.74
N LEU A 238 17.38 5.77 -6.05
CA LEU A 238 17.32 4.30 -5.95
C LEU A 238 17.83 3.74 -4.62
N TYR A 239 18.34 4.58 -3.71
CA TYR A 239 18.68 4.18 -2.36
C TYR A 239 17.39 3.89 -1.56
N PRO A 240 17.30 2.73 -0.86
CA PRO A 240 18.42 1.87 -0.44
C PRO A 240 18.66 0.63 -1.31
N CYS A 241 17.98 0.46 -2.44
CA CYS A 241 18.03 -0.78 -3.23
C CYS A 241 19.42 -1.11 -3.79
N ASN A 242 20.26 -0.10 -4.00
CA ASN A 242 21.66 -0.28 -4.38
C ASN A 242 22.55 -0.79 -3.22
N GLU A 243 22.15 -0.60 -1.95
CA GLU A 243 22.96 -0.93 -0.77
C GLU A 243 22.45 -2.14 0.02
N VAL A 244 21.15 -2.48 -0.05
CA VAL A 244 20.60 -3.65 0.64
C VAL A 244 21.19 -4.98 0.12
N GLY A 245 21.13 -6.02 0.96
CA GLY A 245 21.48 -7.39 0.60
C GLY A 245 20.69 -7.91 -0.62
N SER A 246 21.29 -8.80 -1.39
CA SER A 246 20.73 -9.37 -2.64
C SER A 246 19.35 -10.01 -2.47
N GLU A 247 19.08 -10.56 -1.30
CA GLU A 247 17.84 -11.18 -0.88
C GLU A 247 16.67 -10.18 -0.83
N TYR A 248 16.95 -8.90 -0.62
CA TYR A 248 15.94 -7.84 -0.50
C TYR A 248 15.74 -7.05 -1.80
N LYS A 249 16.73 -7.08 -2.69
CA LYS A 249 16.82 -6.18 -3.85
C LYS A 249 15.61 -6.26 -4.77
N THR A 250 15.10 -7.46 -5.07
CA THR A 250 13.91 -7.61 -5.93
C THR A 250 12.72 -6.83 -5.36
N GLN A 251 12.42 -7.01 -4.08
CA GLN A 251 11.26 -6.34 -3.45
C GLN A 251 11.50 -4.84 -3.27
N CYS A 252 12.74 -4.43 -3.01
CA CYS A 252 13.10 -3.02 -2.97
C CYS A 252 12.88 -2.35 -4.34
N TYR A 253 13.47 -2.89 -5.41
CA TYR A 253 13.35 -2.32 -6.76
C TYR A 253 11.92 -2.34 -7.30
N MET A 254 11.08 -3.28 -6.85
CA MET A 254 9.67 -3.38 -7.21
C MET A 254 8.79 -2.27 -6.58
N MET A 255 9.36 -1.48 -5.67
CA MET A 255 8.65 -0.43 -4.92
C MET A 255 9.31 0.95 -5.07
N GLN A 256 10.65 0.98 -5.17
CA GLN A 256 11.46 2.19 -5.05
C GLN A 256 11.18 3.28 -6.09
N THR A 257 10.64 2.94 -7.26
CA THR A 257 10.32 3.96 -8.27
C THR A 257 9.25 4.93 -7.81
N SER A 258 8.40 4.58 -6.83
CA SER A 258 7.43 5.51 -6.24
C SER A 258 8.14 6.68 -5.57
N TYR A 259 9.20 6.42 -4.81
CA TYR A 259 10.03 7.48 -4.25
C TYR A 259 10.77 8.23 -5.35
N ALA A 260 11.37 7.51 -6.31
CA ALA A 260 12.11 8.14 -7.39
C ALA A 260 11.26 9.15 -8.17
N LEU A 261 9.99 8.86 -8.45
CA LEU A 261 9.05 9.78 -9.10
C LEU A 261 8.90 11.11 -8.35
N THR A 262 8.87 11.10 -7.01
CA THR A 262 8.75 12.33 -6.21
C THR A 262 9.98 13.23 -6.34
N THR A 263 11.16 12.63 -6.58
CA THR A 263 12.42 13.37 -6.74
C THR A 263 12.60 14.00 -8.13
N VAL A 264 11.77 13.60 -9.11
CA VAL A 264 11.90 14.01 -10.52
C VAL A 264 10.63 14.64 -11.11
N ASP A 265 9.77 15.21 -10.26
CA ASP A 265 8.52 15.88 -10.64
C ASP A 265 7.52 14.96 -11.39
N ASN A 266 7.43 13.68 -11.00
CA ASN A 266 6.60 12.66 -11.64
C ASN A 266 6.90 12.39 -13.13
N ASP A 267 8.14 12.67 -13.55
CA ASP A 267 8.61 12.40 -14.91
C ASP A 267 9.00 10.92 -15.08
N PHE A 268 8.08 10.12 -15.62
CA PHE A 268 8.30 8.69 -15.91
C PHE A 268 9.53 8.45 -16.80
N GLY A 269 9.76 9.30 -17.81
CA GLY A 269 10.94 9.23 -18.67
C GLY A 269 12.25 9.32 -17.90
N LYS A 270 12.33 10.22 -16.91
CA LYS A 270 13.51 10.29 -16.01
C LYS A 270 13.64 9.06 -15.13
N VAL A 271 12.55 8.48 -14.65
CA VAL A 271 12.60 7.24 -13.85
C VAL A 271 13.05 6.04 -14.68
N PHE A 272 12.66 5.94 -15.95
CA PHE A 272 13.24 4.96 -16.86
C PHE A 272 14.77 5.12 -17.01
N GLU A 273 15.27 6.36 -17.09
CA GLU A 273 16.73 6.60 -17.12
C GLU A 273 17.41 6.27 -15.78
N LEU A 274 16.72 6.45 -14.64
CA LEU A 274 17.21 5.98 -13.34
C LEU A 274 17.30 4.46 -13.31
N CYS A 275 16.27 3.73 -13.74
CA CYS A 275 16.29 2.26 -13.76
C CYS A 275 17.44 1.67 -14.60
N LYS A 276 17.99 2.41 -15.57
CA LYS A 276 19.20 1.98 -16.32
C LYS A 276 20.47 1.93 -15.49
N THR A 277 20.50 2.62 -14.35
CA THR A 277 21.63 2.60 -13.41
C THR A 277 21.49 1.50 -12.35
N ALA A 278 20.33 0.84 -12.29
CA ALA A 278 20.17 -0.37 -11.49
C ALA A 278 21.07 -1.49 -12.01
N GLU A 279 21.44 -2.40 -11.11
CA GLU A 279 22.17 -3.62 -11.46
C GLU A 279 21.40 -4.43 -12.51
N ASP A 280 22.11 -5.02 -13.48
CA ASP A 280 21.51 -5.70 -14.64
C ASP A 280 20.47 -6.76 -14.24
N GLU A 281 20.68 -7.47 -13.12
CA GLU A 281 19.79 -8.49 -12.59
C GLU A 281 18.43 -7.94 -12.11
N TYR A 282 18.38 -6.68 -11.65
CA TYR A 282 17.18 -6.07 -11.07
C TYR A 282 16.58 -4.95 -11.95
N ARG A 283 17.20 -4.62 -13.08
CA ARG A 283 16.72 -3.58 -14.01
C ARG A 283 15.30 -3.85 -14.51
N SER A 284 14.98 -5.10 -14.85
CA SER A 284 13.64 -5.51 -15.27
C SER A 284 12.60 -5.28 -14.17
N THR A 285 12.95 -5.61 -12.91
CA THR A 285 12.11 -5.34 -11.74
C THR A 285 11.89 -3.85 -11.53
N CYS A 286 12.93 -3.02 -11.69
CA CYS A 286 12.78 -1.56 -11.63
C CYS A 286 11.79 -1.06 -12.70
N TYR A 287 11.86 -1.56 -13.93
CA TYR A 287 10.89 -1.21 -14.97
C TYR A 287 9.47 -1.72 -14.68
N GLN A 288 9.31 -2.89 -14.06
CA GLN A 288 8.00 -3.34 -13.57
C GLN A 288 7.45 -2.38 -12.51
N SER A 289 8.32 -1.84 -11.64
CA SER A 289 7.93 -0.83 -10.65
C SER A 289 7.42 0.45 -11.30
N VAL A 290 8.04 0.90 -12.40
CA VAL A 290 7.52 2.00 -13.21
C VAL A 290 6.11 1.71 -13.73
N GLY A 291 5.85 0.47 -14.16
CA GLY A 291 4.53 0.00 -14.58
C GLY A 291 3.47 0.08 -13.50
N ARG A 292 3.81 -0.41 -12.31
CA ARG A 292 2.95 -0.32 -11.12
C ARG A 292 2.62 1.14 -10.81
N ASP A 293 3.64 2.01 -10.81
CA ASP A 293 3.43 3.44 -10.54
C ASP A 293 2.61 4.13 -11.65
N ALA A 294 2.75 3.72 -12.92
CA ALA A 294 1.98 4.25 -14.04
C ALA A 294 0.48 3.95 -13.89
N SER A 295 0.14 2.72 -13.52
CA SER A 295 -1.23 2.34 -13.16
C SER A 295 -1.71 3.12 -11.94
N GLY A 296 -0.97 3.10 -10.84
CA GLY A 296 -1.36 3.78 -9.59
C GLY A 296 -1.58 5.29 -9.74
N ASN A 297 -0.65 6.01 -10.39
CA ASN A 297 -0.73 7.47 -10.58
C ASN A 297 -1.87 7.88 -11.53
N SER A 298 -2.31 6.98 -12.40
CA SER A 298 -3.43 7.23 -13.30
C SER A 298 -4.78 6.77 -12.75
N SER A 299 -4.80 6.23 -11.52
CA SER A 299 -5.95 5.52 -10.95
C SER A 299 -6.44 4.40 -11.87
N SER A 300 -5.49 3.63 -12.39
CA SER A 300 -5.68 2.54 -13.35
C SER A 300 -6.48 2.96 -14.59
N ASP A 301 -6.13 4.10 -15.17
CA ASP A 301 -6.65 4.53 -16.48
C ASP A 301 -5.81 3.89 -17.61
N PRO A 302 -6.42 3.08 -18.51
CA PRO A 302 -5.70 2.39 -19.57
C PRO A 302 -4.85 3.28 -20.48
N VAL A 303 -5.39 4.45 -20.86
CA VAL A 303 -4.76 5.34 -21.84
C VAL A 303 -3.55 6.03 -21.20
N LYS A 304 -3.73 6.62 -20.02
CA LYS A 304 -2.64 7.30 -19.28
C LYS A 304 -1.55 6.33 -18.84
N THR A 305 -1.92 5.10 -18.45
CA THR A 305 -0.97 4.05 -18.12
C THR A 305 -0.12 3.70 -19.34
N LYS A 306 -0.75 3.48 -20.51
CA LYS A 306 -0.04 3.25 -21.77
C LYS A 306 0.90 4.40 -22.11
N GLU A 307 0.42 5.65 -22.05
CA GLU A 307 1.24 6.84 -22.33
C GLU A 307 2.50 6.89 -21.47
N SER A 308 2.38 6.55 -20.18
CA SER A 308 3.50 6.50 -19.24
C SER A 308 4.49 5.38 -19.60
N CYS A 309 4.01 4.16 -19.85
CA CYS A 309 4.88 3.05 -20.23
C CYS A 309 5.61 3.25 -21.56
N MET A 310 4.99 3.97 -22.51
CA MET A 310 5.62 4.25 -23.82
C MET A 310 6.77 5.26 -23.75
N GLN A 311 7.01 5.88 -22.59
CA GLN A 311 8.20 6.71 -22.35
C GLN A 311 9.49 5.87 -22.24
N GLY A 312 9.38 4.54 -22.04
CA GLY A 312 10.51 3.62 -22.14
C GLY A 312 11.18 3.69 -23.51
N ARG A 313 12.52 3.75 -23.55
CA ARG A 313 13.27 3.96 -24.82
C ARG A 313 13.48 2.68 -25.63
N ASP A 314 13.45 1.53 -24.98
CA ASP A 314 13.69 0.21 -25.56
C ASP A 314 12.57 -0.77 -25.20
N ASP A 315 12.57 -1.92 -25.87
CA ASP A 315 11.52 -2.94 -25.73
C ASP A 315 11.54 -3.59 -24.33
N GLU A 316 12.73 -3.72 -23.71
CA GLU A 316 12.88 -4.24 -22.34
C GLU A 316 12.12 -3.35 -21.34
N ALA A 317 12.32 -2.03 -21.40
CA ALA A 317 11.66 -1.07 -20.54
C ALA A 317 10.14 -1.04 -20.75
N ARG A 318 9.69 -1.02 -22.00
CA ARG A 318 8.24 -0.98 -22.33
C ARG A 318 7.52 -2.25 -21.93
N SER A 319 8.11 -3.41 -22.25
CA SER A 319 7.54 -4.72 -21.92
C SER A 319 7.43 -4.90 -20.40
N ASN A 320 8.49 -4.61 -19.64
CA ASN A 320 8.46 -4.72 -18.19
C ASN A 320 7.51 -3.70 -17.54
N CYS A 321 7.41 -2.47 -18.05
CA CYS A 321 6.40 -1.52 -17.57
C CYS A 321 4.98 -2.06 -17.78
N VAL A 322 4.69 -2.63 -18.94
CA VAL A 322 3.37 -3.25 -19.21
C VAL A 322 3.11 -4.43 -18.26
N ILE A 323 4.11 -5.28 -18.01
CA ILE A 323 4.03 -6.40 -17.06
C ILE A 323 3.69 -5.90 -15.65
N GLY A 324 4.35 -4.84 -15.18
CA GLY A 324 4.06 -4.25 -13.88
C GLY A 324 2.67 -3.62 -13.80
N ALA A 325 2.28 -2.89 -14.86
CA ALA A 325 0.99 -2.23 -14.94
C ALA A 325 -0.19 -3.22 -14.92
N VAL A 326 -0.14 -4.29 -15.72
CA VAL A 326 -1.25 -5.26 -15.77
C VAL A 326 -1.46 -5.98 -14.44
N LYS A 327 -0.38 -6.32 -13.73
CA LYS A 327 -0.46 -6.89 -12.37
C LYS A 327 -1.07 -5.91 -11.38
N ASP A 328 -0.74 -4.62 -11.51
CA ASP A 328 -1.31 -3.57 -10.66
C ASP A 328 -2.81 -3.37 -10.92
N PHE A 329 -3.26 -3.33 -12.18
CA PHE A 329 -4.68 -3.27 -12.52
C PHE A 329 -5.47 -4.41 -11.86
N ILE A 330 -4.96 -5.63 -11.94
CA ILE A 330 -5.58 -6.80 -11.31
C ILE A 330 -5.65 -6.64 -9.79
N SER A 331 -4.53 -6.23 -9.17
CA SER A 331 -4.45 -6.07 -7.71
C SER A 331 -5.36 -4.95 -7.20
N TYR A 332 -5.49 -3.87 -7.96
CA TYR A 332 -6.29 -2.70 -7.61
C TYR A 332 -7.79 -3.00 -7.61
N TYR A 333 -8.28 -3.66 -8.67
CA TYR A 333 -9.70 -3.97 -8.85
C TYR A 333 -10.11 -5.34 -8.27
N GLY A 334 -9.16 -6.23 -8.01
CA GLY A 334 -9.43 -7.65 -7.73
C GLY A 334 -10.12 -8.34 -8.92
N SER A 335 -9.82 -7.92 -10.15
CA SER A 335 -10.49 -8.36 -11.38
C SER A 335 -9.56 -8.24 -12.59
N ASP A 336 -9.75 -9.11 -13.58
CA ASP A 336 -9.03 -9.07 -14.85
C ASP A 336 -9.72 -8.24 -15.95
N VAL A 337 -10.90 -7.68 -15.68
CA VAL A 337 -11.69 -6.95 -16.70
C VAL A 337 -10.97 -5.68 -17.16
N GLN A 338 -10.61 -4.81 -16.24
CA GLN A 338 -9.91 -3.55 -16.55
C GLN A 338 -8.48 -3.82 -17.03
N ALA A 339 -7.85 -4.90 -16.54
CA ALA A 339 -6.54 -5.33 -17.00
C ALA A 339 -6.56 -5.73 -18.49
N LYS A 340 -7.60 -6.45 -18.93
CA LYS A 340 -7.83 -6.77 -20.35
C LYS A 340 -8.08 -5.53 -21.20
N GLU A 341 -8.85 -4.57 -20.70
CA GLU A 341 -9.05 -3.29 -21.38
C GLU A 341 -7.72 -2.53 -21.56
N PHE A 342 -6.86 -2.52 -20.55
CA PHE A 342 -5.50 -1.99 -20.66
C PHE A 342 -4.68 -2.74 -21.72
N CYS A 343 -4.65 -4.07 -21.68
CA CYS A 343 -3.88 -4.85 -22.65
C CYS A 343 -4.35 -4.64 -24.10
N GLU A 344 -5.66 -4.55 -24.35
CA GLU A 344 -6.20 -4.30 -25.70
C GLU A 344 -5.88 -2.90 -26.24
N SER A 345 -5.47 -1.97 -25.37
CA SER A 345 -5.00 -0.65 -25.81
C SER A 345 -3.60 -0.69 -26.43
N LEU A 346 -2.83 -1.77 -26.26
CA LEU A 346 -1.42 -1.89 -26.65
C LEU A 346 -1.24 -2.39 -28.09
N ASP A 347 -0.04 -2.19 -28.63
CA ASP A 347 0.36 -2.77 -29.92
C ASP A 347 0.54 -4.30 -29.79
N THR A 348 0.55 -5.02 -30.92
CA THR A 348 0.38 -6.49 -30.95
C THR A 348 1.33 -7.25 -30.03
N ASP A 349 2.63 -6.96 -30.08
CA ASP A 349 3.64 -7.71 -29.31
C ASP A 349 3.52 -7.46 -27.78
N LEU A 350 3.26 -6.22 -27.39
CA LEU A 350 3.04 -5.86 -25.99
C LEU A 350 1.71 -6.36 -25.45
N ARG A 351 0.67 -6.39 -26.30
CA ARG A 351 -0.65 -6.91 -25.94
C ARG A 351 -0.59 -8.39 -25.59
N GLU A 352 0.09 -9.21 -26.38
CA GLU A 352 0.24 -10.65 -26.10
C GLU A 352 0.91 -10.86 -24.74
N THR A 353 2.06 -10.21 -24.52
CA THR A 353 2.78 -10.25 -23.23
C THR A 353 1.88 -9.81 -22.06
N CYS A 354 1.12 -8.74 -22.24
CA CYS A 354 0.21 -8.19 -21.23
C CYS A 354 -0.90 -9.18 -20.87
N LEU A 355 -1.58 -9.75 -21.88
CA LEU A 355 -2.68 -10.69 -21.69
C LEU A 355 -2.21 -11.97 -21.01
N GLU A 356 -1.08 -12.53 -21.44
CA GLU A 356 -0.49 -13.73 -20.83
C GLU A 356 -0.10 -13.50 -19.37
N THR A 357 0.59 -12.39 -19.10
CA THR A 357 0.95 -11.99 -17.73
C THR A 357 -0.28 -11.80 -16.86
N GLY A 358 -1.32 -11.13 -17.37
CA GLY A 358 -2.55 -10.87 -16.64
C GLY A 358 -3.30 -12.17 -16.32
N GLU A 359 -3.41 -13.09 -17.27
CA GLU A 359 -4.06 -14.39 -17.05
C GLU A 359 -3.33 -15.24 -16.01
N GLU A 360 -2.00 -15.29 -16.06
CA GLU A 360 -1.21 -16.04 -15.08
C GLU A 360 -1.32 -15.43 -13.69
N TYR A 361 -1.23 -14.11 -13.58
CA TYR A 361 -1.29 -13.42 -12.29
C TYR A 361 -2.68 -13.52 -11.64
N TYR A 362 -3.77 -13.39 -12.42
CA TYR A 362 -5.13 -13.44 -11.88
C TYR A 362 -5.49 -14.80 -11.24
N LYS A 363 -4.86 -15.90 -11.67
CA LYS A 363 -5.05 -17.24 -11.05
C LYS A 363 -4.71 -17.26 -9.55
N THR A 364 -3.88 -16.32 -9.07
CA THR A 364 -3.55 -16.21 -7.64
C THR A 364 -4.68 -15.65 -6.77
N PHE A 365 -5.74 -15.10 -7.39
CA PHE A 365 -6.93 -14.55 -6.73
C PHE A 365 -8.11 -15.54 -6.67
N GLU A 366 -8.04 -16.66 -7.42
CA GLU A 366 -9.14 -17.64 -7.54
C GLU A 366 -9.04 -18.82 -6.55
N VAL A 367 -8.24 -18.68 -5.48
CA VAL A 367 -7.93 -19.75 -4.49
C VAL A 367 -8.93 -19.78 -3.33
#